data_AF-A0A4P6P987-F1
#
_entry.id   AF-A0A4P6P987-F1
#
_cell.length_a   1.000
_cell.length_b   1.000
_cell.length_c   1.000
_cell.angle_alpha   90.00
_cell.angle_beta   90.00
_cell.angle_gamma   90.00
#
_symmetry.space_group_name_H-M   'P 1'
#
loop_
_entity.id
_entity.type
_entity.pdbx_description
1 polymer ?
#
loop_
_entity_poly.entity_id
_entity_poly.type
_entity_poly.pdbx_seq_one_letter_code
_entity_poly.pdbx_strand_id
1 'polypeptide(L)'
;MFTGIVQRLGNIVDIKMEGTAGRITMVPNRPFDKPVGLGDSIAVNGTCLTVADMDGDKLMFDVLGETFDKTNLGEKTPGDVVNLEQALALGDTLGDIL
;
A
#
# COMPACT_ATOMS: atom_id res chain seq x y z
N MET A 1 4.31 10.36 -6.51
CA MET A 1 5.75 10.10 -6.32
C MET A 1 6.01 9.84 -4.84
N PHE A 2 7.08 9.14 -4.49
CA PHE A 2 7.42 8.72 -3.13
C PHE A 2 8.88 9.07 -2.82
N THR A 3 9.24 9.10 -1.54
CA THR A 3 10.61 9.36 -1.04
C THR A 3 11.39 8.08 -0.74
N GLY A 4 10.73 6.95 -0.53
CA GLY A 4 11.35 5.72 -0.04
C GLY A 4 11.48 5.69 1.50
N ILE A 5 10.93 6.67 2.21
CA ILE A 5 10.94 6.74 3.66
C ILE A 5 9.67 6.09 4.19
N VAL A 6 9.82 4.93 4.84
CA VAL A 6 8.71 4.17 5.42
C VAL A 6 8.07 4.98 6.56
N GLN A 7 6.79 5.29 6.41
CA GLN A 7 6.04 6.06 7.40
C GLN A 7 5.35 5.16 8.42
N ARG A 8 4.84 4.01 7.97
CA ARG A 8 4.03 3.07 8.74
C ARG A 8 4.37 1.62 8.39
N LEU A 9 4.04 0.72 9.30
CA LEU A 9 3.96 -0.72 8.98
C LEU A 9 2.49 -1.06 8.77
N GLY A 10 2.20 -1.97 7.85
CA GLY A 10 0.86 -2.52 7.63
C GLY A 10 0.86 -4.01 7.88
N ASN A 11 -0.24 -4.55 8.40
CA ASN A 11 -0.49 -5.98 8.44
C ASN A 11 -1.44 -6.34 7.30
N ILE A 12 -1.08 -7.31 6.47
CA ILE A 12 -2.00 -7.87 5.49
C ILE A 12 -3.04 -8.69 6.23
N VAL A 13 -4.32 -8.42 5.99
CA VAL A 13 -5.44 -9.13 6.64
C VAL A 13 -6.17 -10.08 5.69
N ASP A 14 -6.14 -9.80 4.38
CA ASP A 14 -6.77 -10.66 3.38
C ASP A 14 -6.11 -10.45 2.01
N ILE A 15 -6.03 -11.52 1.22
CA ILE A 15 -5.59 -11.49 -0.18
C ILE A 15 -6.55 -12.38 -0.97
N LYS A 16 -7.24 -11.79 -1.95
CA LYS A 16 -8.15 -12.49 -2.84
C LYS A 16 -7.78 -12.22 -4.29
N MET A 17 -7.12 -13.18 -4.92
CA MET A 17 -6.78 -13.13 -6.34
C MET A 17 -7.77 -13.98 -7.15
N GLU A 18 -8.31 -13.41 -8.23
CA GLU A 18 -9.24 -14.06 -9.15
C GLU A 18 -8.79 -13.81 -10.60
N GLY A 19 -8.23 -14.84 -11.24
CA GLY A 19 -7.73 -14.72 -12.62
C GLY A 19 -6.55 -13.74 -12.71
N THR A 20 -6.72 -12.63 -13.43
CA THR A 20 -5.65 -11.66 -13.72
C THR A 20 -5.68 -10.42 -12.82
N ALA A 21 -6.52 -10.40 -11.78
CA ALA A 21 -6.60 -9.31 -10.83
C ALA A 21 -7.10 -9.81 -9.48
N GLY A 22 -7.03 -8.97 -8.46
CA GLY A 22 -7.53 -9.30 -7.15
C GLY A 22 -7.49 -8.11 -6.21
N ARG A 23 -7.68 -8.39 -4.93
CA ARG A 23 -7.71 -7.38 -3.88
C ARG A 23 -6.82 -7.80 -2.72
N ILE A 24 -6.01 -6.87 -2.26
CA ILE A 24 -5.25 -6.99 -1.01
C ILE A 24 -5.88 -6.04 0.00
N THR A 25 -6.18 -6.55 1.19
CA THR A 25 -6.65 -5.76 2.32
C THR A 25 -5.56 -5.72 3.39
N MET A 26 -5.27 -4.54 3.91
CA MET A 26 -4.29 -4.37 4.99
C MET A 26 -4.73 -3.31 5.99
N VAL A 27 -4.17 -3.39 7.20
CA VAL A 27 -4.42 -2.46 8.29
C VAL A 27 -3.10 -1.81 8.71
N PRO A 28 -2.96 -0.48 8.63
CA PRO A 28 -1.80 0.22 9.18
C PRO A 28 -1.70 0.02 10.69
N ASN A 29 -0.50 -0.17 11.21
CA ASN A 29 -0.25 -0.37 12.64
C ASN A 29 -0.55 0.86 13.51
N ARG A 30 -0.62 2.03 12.90
CA ARG A 30 -1.05 3.31 13.48
C ARG A 30 -1.54 4.24 12.36
N PRO A 31 -2.39 5.23 12.65
CA PRO A 31 -2.86 6.20 11.66
C PRO A 31 -1.70 6.94 11.00
N PHE A 32 -1.84 7.29 9.72
CA PHE A 32 -0.92 8.19 9.02
C PHE A 32 -1.00 9.62 9.57
N ASP A 33 0.05 10.41 9.35
CA ASP A 33 0.09 11.81 9.80
C ASP A 33 -0.85 12.70 8.98
N LYS A 34 -1.01 12.36 7.69
CA LYS A 34 -2.03 12.95 6.81
C LYS A 34 -3.16 11.92 6.60
N PRO A 35 -4.44 12.34 6.57
CA PRO A 35 -5.54 11.44 6.26
C PRO A 35 -5.33 10.72 4.92
N VAL A 36 -5.68 9.43 4.87
CA VAL A 36 -5.75 8.64 3.63
C VAL A 36 -7.19 8.67 3.15
N GLY A 37 -7.40 8.92 1.85
CA GLY A 37 -8.70 8.86 1.19
C GLY A 37 -8.74 7.89 0.02
N LEU A 38 -9.95 7.66 -0.50
CA LEU A 38 -10.15 6.90 -1.75
C LEU A 38 -9.43 7.59 -2.90
N GLY A 39 -8.73 6.80 -3.73
CA GLY A 39 -7.95 7.30 -4.85
C GLY A 39 -6.52 7.75 -4.48
N ASP A 40 -6.18 7.82 -3.21
CA ASP A 40 -4.81 8.12 -2.80
C ASP A 40 -3.86 6.98 -3.16
N SER A 41 -2.62 7.33 -3.47
CA SER A 41 -1.56 6.35 -3.74
C SER A 41 -0.74 6.08 -2.48
N ILE A 42 -0.63 4.80 -2.13
CA ILE A 42 0.22 4.28 -1.05
C ILE A 42 1.24 3.32 -1.66
N ALA A 43 2.52 3.53 -1.36
CA ALA A 43 3.54 2.54 -1.65
C ALA A 43 3.51 1.43 -0.60
N VAL A 44 3.28 0.20 -1.04
CA VAL A 44 3.28 -1.02 -0.22
C VAL A 44 4.52 -1.82 -0.57
N ASN A 45 5.49 -1.88 0.33
CA ASN A 45 6.86 -2.36 0.05
C ASN A 45 7.46 -1.70 -1.20
N GLY A 46 7.19 -0.41 -1.42
CA GLY A 46 7.63 0.33 -2.61
C GLY A 46 6.74 0.14 -3.85
N THR A 47 5.76 -0.77 -3.83
CA THR A 47 4.80 -0.94 -4.92
C THR A 47 3.69 0.10 -4.80
N CYS A 48 3.58 1.00 -5.78
CA CYS A 48 2.54 2.02 -5.80
C CYS A 48 1.16 1.39 -6.04
N LEU A 49 0.27 1.47 -5.06
CA LEU A 49 -1.12 1.01 -5.16
C LEU A 49 -2.09 2.13 -4.82
N THR A 50 -3.26 2.11 -5.46
CA THR A 50 -4.32 3.09 -5.24
C THR A 50 -5.34 2.53 -4.26
N VAL A 51 -5.69 3.32 -3.24
CA VAL A 51 -6.74 2.95 -2.28
C VAL A 51 -8.08 2.90 -3.03
N ALA A 52 -8.56 1.68 -3.26
CA ALA A 52 -9.78 1.40 -4.00
C ALA A 52 -11.03 1.41 -3.10
N ASP A 53 -10.86 1.00 -1.84
CA ASP A 53 -11.93 0.96 -0.84
C ASP A 53 -11.37 1.08 0.58
N MET A 54 -12.22 1.45 1.54
CA MET A 54 -11.86 1.62 2.94
C MET A 54 -12.98 1.19 3.88
N ASP A 55 -12.65 0.45 4.93
CA ASP A 55 -13.58 0.05 6.01
C ASP A 55 -12.90 0.25 7.37
N GLY A 56 -13.23 1.35 8.05
CA GLY A 56 -12.54 1.76 9.27
C GLY A 56 -11.08 2.10 9.01
N ASP A 57 -10.17 1.30 9.58
CA ASP A 57 -8.72 1.40 9.39
C ASP A 57 -8.18 0.49 8.28
N LYS A 58 -9.03 -0.33 7.66
CA LYS A 58 -8.64 -1.20 6.55
C LYS A 58 -8.52 -0.39 5.27
N LEU A 59 -7.39 -0.58 4.59
CA LEU A 59 -7.15 -0.08 3.25
C LEU A 59 -7.21 -1.26 2.28
N MET A 60 -7.98 -1.11 1.22
CA MET A 60 -8.14 -2.12 0.17
C MET A 60 -7.57 -1.61 -1.14
N PHE A 61 -6.80 -2.46 -1.80
CA PHE A 61 -6.11 -2.16 -3.04
C PHE A 61 -6.47 -3.22 -4.07
N ASP A 62 -6.97 -2.79 -5.22
CA ASP A 62 -7.10 -3.68 -6.38
C ASP A 62 -5.73 -3.80 -7.05
N VAL A 63 -5.31 -5.04 -7.32
CA VAL A 63 -3.97 -5.37 -7.81
C VAL A 63 -4.08 -6.29 -9.02
N LEU A 64 -3.40 -5.95 -10.11
CA LEU A 64 -3.29 -6.83 -11.27
C LEU A 64 -2.38 -8.02 -10.95
N GLY A 65 -2.65 -9.17 -11.55
CA GLY A 65 -1.84 -10.38 -11.41
C GLY A 65 -0.36 -10.13 -11.73
N GLU A 66 -0.07 -9.36 -12.79
CA GLU A 66 1.31 -9.01 -13.12
C GLU A 66 2.03 -8.22 -11.99
N THR A 67 1.35 -7.27 -11.35
CA THR A 67 1.91 -6.53 -10.20
C THR A 67 2.08 -7.45 -9.00
N PHE A 68 1.11 -8.32 -8.74
CA PHE A 68 1.18 -9.30 -7.67
C PHE A 68 2.38 -10.24 -7.87
N ASP A 69 2.55 -10.78 -9.07
CA ASP A 69 3.57 -11.79 -9.41
C ASP A 69 4.98 -11.20 -9.55
N LYS A 70 5.12 -9.96 -10.03
CA LYS A 70 6.43 -9.32 -10.26
C LYS A 70 6.96 -8.54 -9.06
N THR A 71 6.19 -8.41 -7.99
CA THR A 71 6.62 -7.74 -6.75
C THR A 71 6.65 -8.75 -5.61
N ASN A 72 7.19 -8.35 -4.45
CA ASN A 72 7.20 -9.23 -3.29
C ASN A 72 5.80 -9.45 -2.67
N LEU A 73 4.74 -8.83 -3.22
CA LEU A 73 3.37 -9.02 -2.76
C LEU A 73 2.86 -10.44 -3.04
N GLY A 74 3.32 -11.08 -4.12
CA GLY A 74 2.98 -12.45 -4.48
C GLY A 74 3.46 -13.52 -3.50
N GLU A 75 4.47 -13.17 -2.68
CA GLU A 75 5.03 -14.04 -1.65
C GLU A 75 4.37 -13.83 -0.28
N LYS A 76 3.47 -12.84 -0.16
CA LYS A 76 2.83 -12.49 1.11
C LYS A 76 1.58 -13.30 1.38
N THR A 77 1.31 -13.47 2.66
CA THR A 77 0.12 -14.13 3.19
C THR A 77 -0.52 -13.26 4.29
N PRO A 78 -1.81 -13.47 4.60
CA PRO A 78 -2.44 -12.81 5.75
C PRO A 78 -1.63 -13.01 7.04
N GLY A 79 -1.37 -11.93 7.76
CA GLY A 79 -0.50 -11.86 8.93
C GLY A 79 0.89 -11.27 8.65
N ASP A 80 1.32 -11.23 7.39
CA ASP A 80 2.60 -10.62 7.04
C ASP A 80 2.60 -9.09 7.19
N VAL A 81 3.77 -8.56 7.57
CA VAL A 81 4.02 -7.12 7.70
C VAL A 81 4.58 -6.55 6.40
N VAL A 82 4.12 -5.36 6.05
CA VAL A 82 4.58 -4.57 4.89
C VAL A 82 4.94 -3.15 5.30
N ASN A 83 5.85 -2.54 4.56
CA ASN A 83 6.18 -1.12 4.66
C ASN A 83 5.14 -0.29 3.92
N LEU A 84 4.69 0.81 4.53
CA LEU A 84 3.72 1.73 3.94
C LEU A 84 4.27 3.17 3.90
N GLU A 85 4.06 3.83 2.77
CA GLU A 85 4.40 5.24 2.54
C GLU A 85 3.32 5.93 1.70
N GLN A 86 2.80 7.07 2.17
CA GLN A 86 1.90 7.92 1.37
C GLN A 86 2.65 8.62 0.25
N ALA A 87 2.00 8.77 -0.92
CA ALA A 87 2.52 9.59 -1.98
C ALA A 87 2.66 11.07 -1.55
N LEU A 88 3.69 11.72 -2.07
CA LEU A 88 3.93 13.14 -1.85
C LEU A 88 2.81 13.99 -2.45
N ALA A 89 2.36 14.97 -1.68
CA ALA A 89 1.54 16.05 -2.18
C ALA A 89 2.40 17.11 -2.88
N LEU A 90 1.78 17.97 -3.70
CA LEU A 90 2.46 19.09 -4.31
C LEU A 90 3.04 20.01 -3.21
N GLY A 91 4.36 20.20 -3.23
CA GLY A 91 5.08 21.00 -2.24
C GLY A 91 5.71 20.20 -1.10
N ASP A 92 5.47 18.88 -1.00
CA ASP A 92 6.24 18.03 -0.10
C ASP A 92 7.69 17.89 -0.58
N THR A 93 8.63 17.80 0.35
CA THR A 93 10.06 17.64 0.05
C THR A 93 10.32 16.23 -0.49
N LEU A 94 10.93 16.12 -1.67
CA LEU A 94 11.64 14.89 -2.02
C LEU A 94 12.83 14.80 -1.07
N GLY A 95 12.85 13.81 -0.17
CA GLY A 95 14.00 13.57 0.70
C GLY A 95 15.30 13.44 -0.09
N ASP A 96 16.44 13.53 0.58
CA ASP A 96 17.75 13.41 -0.06
C ASP A 96 17.91 12.01 -0.69
N ILE A 97 17.61 11.90 -1.98
CA ILE A 97 17.93 10.72 -2.78
C ILE A 97 19.43 10.81 -3.06
N LEU A 98 20.24 10.21 -2.17
CA LEU A 98 21.67 9.99 -2.41
C LEU A 98 21.89 8.96 -3.53
#